data_AF-A0A0F9QK09-F1
#
_entry.id   AF-A0A0F9QK09-F1
#
_cell.length_a   1.000
_cell.length_b   1.000
_cell.length_c   1.000
_cell.angle_alpha   90.00
_cell.angle_beta   90.00
_cell.angle_gamma   90.00
#
_symmetry.space_group_name_H-M   'P 1'
#
loop_
_entity.id
_entity.type
_entity.pdbx_description
1 polymer ?
#
loop_
_entity_poly.entity_id
_entity_poly.type
_entity_poly.pdbx_seq_one_letter_code
_entity_poly.pdbx_strand_id
1 'polypeptide(L)'
;MLHCSVKRGDAFDTLALHLYDAVLCADMPKQTVKKKRRSSKGRKHHPHTCGPKCRHKCGDVGGRTQSGRPCRHLGGNGVEGKVKGVWALCWDHDPDNTAPAPTQEQAFEGGLTGKEALFVFYYPGSANCNATEAAKLAGYTGSRATLQATGAKLMTKPKIKAAILKRFDELSAPGEEIIARMTADARGSMLPLVKFDEKGRPQVHLTAELLLEFGTLIKTIDCDPETGYIRKLTLNDGQAARRDLAKIRKLMSDAPEVNILNLQDLSDDELAKRLATLAARLRPNPQHELNGA
;
A
#
# COMPACT_ATOMS: atom_id res chain seq x y z
N MET A 1 -2.42 -28.56 -5.54
CA MET A 1 -1.43 -27.62 -6.08
C MET A 1 -1.88 -26.21 -5.75
N LEU A 2 -1.30 -25.59 -4.73
CA LEU A 2 -1.60 -24.20 -4.35
C LEU A 2 -0.43 -23.34 -4.86
N HIS A 3 -0.67 -22.57 -5.92
CA HIS A 3 0.26 -21.54 -6.38
C HIS A 3 0.15 -20.34 -5.43
N CYS A 4 1.11 -20.18 -4.52
CA CYS A 4 1.22 -18.97 -3.70
C CYS A 4 1.95 -17.90 -4.52
N SER A 5 1.22 -17.12 -5.32
CA SER A 5 1.76 -15.94 -5.99
C SER A 5 1.40 -14.71 -5.17
N VAL A 6 2.32 -14.26 -4.31
CA VAL A 6 2.18 -12.99 -3.60
C VAL A 6 2.49 -11.87 -4.59
N LYS A 7 1.44 -11.30 -5.20
CA LYS A 7 1.57 -10.08 -6.01
C LYS A 7 1.85 -8.91 -5.06
N ARG A 8 2.96 -8.20 -5.29
CA ARG A 8 3.32 -6.97 -4.57
C ARG A 8 2.26 -5.90 -4.87
N GLY A 9 1.42 -5.63 -3.88
CA GLY A 9 0.50 -4.50 -3.83
C GLY A 9 0.61 -3.77 -2.50
N ASP A 10 0.40 -4.47 -1.37
CA ASP A 10 0.12 -3.76 -0.11
C ASP A 10 0.80 -4.33 1.16
N ALA A 11 1.85 -5.16 1.03
CA ALA A 11 2.36 -5.95 2.17
C ALA A 11 3.75 -5.59 2.72
N PHE A 12 4.52 -4.70 2.08
CA PHE A 12 5.92 -4.50 2.49
C PHE A 12 6.10 -3.58 3.71
N ASP A 13 5.22 -2.60 3.94
CA ASP A 13 5.36 -1.69 5.09
C ASP A 13 4.85 -2.28 6.42
N THR A 14 3.94 -3.26 6.38
CA THR A 14 3.46 -3.96 7.60
C THR A 14 4.31 -5.18 7.99
N LEU A 15 5.07 -5.77 7.05
CA LEU A 15 5.93 -6.94 7.35
C LEU A 15 7.26 -6.58 8.01
N ALA A 16 7.77 -5.35 7.83
CA ALA A 16 9.01 -4.92 8.48
C ALA A 16 8.86 -4.82 10.02
N LEU A 17 7.66 -4.50 10.52
CA LEU A 17 7.38 -4.47 11.97
C LEU A 17 7.07 -5.87 12.54
N HIS A 18 6.44 -6.77 11.79
CA HIS A 18 6.14 -8.13 12.29
C HIS A 18 7.30 -9.12 12.21
N LEU A 19 8.30 -8.90 11.35
CA LEU A 19 9.51 -9.72 11.32
C LEU A 19 10.47 -9.42 12.50
N TYR A 20 10.40 -8.22 13.09
CA TYR A 20 11.18 -7.89 14.29
C TYR A 20 10.71 -8.65 15.54
N ASP A 21 9.40 -8.91 15.69
CA ASP A 21 8.86 -9.69 16.84
C ASP A 21 9.12 -11.21 16.70
N ALA A 22 9.23 -11.73 15.48
CA ALA A 22 9.46 -13.16 15.26
C ALA A 22 10.93 -13.57 15.53
N VAL A 23 11.89 -12.68 15.32
CA VAL A 23 13.32 -12.95 15.55
C VAL A 23 13.67 -12.96 17.05
N LEU A 24 12.94 -12.21 17.90
CA LEU A 24 13.13 -12.23 19.35
C LEU A 24 12.52 -13.46 20.06
N CYS A 25 11.70 -14.28 19.37
CA CYS A 25 11.07 -15.47 19.95
C CYS A 25 11.82 -16.80 19.67
N ALA A 26 12.96 -16.77 18.99
CA ALA A 26 13.63 -17.99 18.51
C ALA A 26 14.45 -18.77 19.57
N ASP A 27 14.60 -18.24 20.80
CA ASP A 27 15.43 -18.84 21.87
C ASP A 27 14.64 -19.55 22.99
N MET A 28 13.46 -20.10 22.66
CA MET A 28 12.72 -20.94 23.60
C MET A 28 13.04 -22.44 23.40
N PRO A 29 13.41 -23.19 24.46
CA PRO A 29 13.70 -24.61 24.35
C PRO A 29 12.45 -25.39 23.93
N LYS A 30 12.60 -26.23 22.90
CA LYS A 30 11.54 -27.05 22.30
C LYS A 30 10.96 -28.01 23.33
N GLN A 31 9.81 -27.70 23.92
CA GLN A 31 9.01 -28.70 24.62
C GLN A 31 8.40 -29.67 23.61
N THR A 32 8.75 -30.94 23.73
CA THR A 32 8.20 -32.04 22.91
C THR A 32 6.72 -32.25 23.24
N VAL A 33 5.84 -31.69 22.42
CA VAL A 33 4.39 -31.95 22.52
C VAL A 33 4.06 -33.29 21.85
N LYS A 34 3.76 -34.31 22.67
CA LYS A 34 3.17 -35.58 22.23
C LYS A 34 1.82 -35.32 21.53
N LYS A 35 1.78 -35.45 20.19
CA LYS A 35 0.54 -35.39 19.39
C LYS A 35 -0.37 -36.58 19.72
N LYS A 36 -1.38 -36.35 20.56
CA LYS A 36 -2.48 -37.29 20.80
C LYS A 36 -3.47 -37.20 19.61
N ARG A 37 -3.42 -38.17 18.69
CA ARG A 37 -4.35 -38.30 17.56
C ARG A 37 -5.78 -38.47 18.11
N ARG A 38 -6.64 -37.46 17.95
CA ARG A 38 -8.09 -37.58 18.16
C ARG A 38 -8.76 -37.89 16.82
N SER A 39 -9.38 -39.07 16.76
CA SER A 39 -10.24 -39.54 15.68
C SER A 39 -11.50 -38.66 15.58
N SER A 40 -11.68 -37.99 14.45
CA SER A 40 -12.89 -37.23 14.12
C SER A 40 -13.93 -38.16 13.49
N LYS A 41 -14.85 -38.70 14.32
CA LYS A 41 -16.10 -39.29 13.81
C LYS A 41 -17.02 -38.17 13.34
N GLY A 42 -17.51 -38.30 12.10
CA GLY A 42 -18.34 -37.32 11.41
C GLY A 42 -19.64 -36.98 12.14
N ARG A 43 -19.96 -35.69 12.21
CA ARG A 43 -21.31 -35.20 12.49
C ARG A 43 -21.96 -34.84 11.15
N LYS A 44 -23.04 -35.53 10.83
CA LYS A 44 -23.94 -35.19 9.72
C LYS A 44 -24.73 -33.95 10.13
N HIS A 45 -24.66 -32.90 9.32
CA HIS A 45 -25.54 -31.74 9.45
C HIS A 45 -26.89 -32.08 8.83
N HIS A 46 -27.96 -31.97 9.61
CA HIS A 46 -29.33 -31.98 9.10
C HIS A 46 -29.74 -30.55 8.69
N PRO A 47 -30.42 -30.36 7.55
CA PRO A 47 -30.99 -29.07 7.20
C PRO A 47 -32.26 -28.82 8.03
N HIS A 48 -32.27 -27.73 8.80
CA HIS A 48 -33.48 -27.22 9.42
C HIS A 48 -34.33 -26.51 8.37
N THR A 49 -35.39 -27.16 7.92
CA THR A 49 -36.49 -26.54 7.18
C THR A 49 -37.32 -25.69 8.15
N CYS A 50 -37.33 -24.38 7.94
CA CYS A 50 -38.20 -23.47 8.66
C CYS A 50 -39.62 -23.60 8.09
N GLY A 51 -40.53 -24.24 8.83
CA GLY A 51 -41.94 -24.40 8.46
C GLY A 51 -42.78 -23.12 8.69
N PRO A 52 -43.91 -22.94 7.99
CA PRO A 52 -44.70 -21.72 8.02
C PRO A 52 -45.88 -21.83 9.00
N LYS A 53 -45.67 -21.59 10.30
CA LYS A 53 -46.78 -21.44 11.26
C LYS A 53 -46.45 -20.50 12.43
N CYS A 54 -46.57 -19.19 12.22
CA CYS A 54 -46.90 -18.25 13.29
C CYS A 54 -47.97 -17.26 12.81
N ARG A 55 -49.21 -17.76 12.67
CA ARG A 55 -50.41 -16.91 12.76
C ARG A 55 -50.62 -16.58 14.24
N HIS A 56 -50.17 -15.40 14.68
CA HIS A 56 -50.66 -14.82 15.92
C HIS A 56 -51.41 -13.52 15.64
N LYS A 57 -52.66 -13.56 16.08
CA LYS A 57 -53.68 -12.52 16.04
C LYS A 57 -53.12 -11.25 16.67
N CYS A 58 -52.99 -10.17 15.90
CA CYS A 58 -53.06 -8.83 16.45
C CYS A 58 -54.54 -8.46 16.49
N GLY A 59 -55.11 -8.45 17.68
CA GLY A 59 -56.44 -7.91 17.92
C GLY A 59 -56.37 -6.38 17.92
N ASP A 60 -57.33 -5.78 17.24
CA ASP A 60 -57.68 -4.36 17.33
C ASP A 60 -57.91 -3.95 18.80
N VAL A 61 -57.10 -3.03 19.29
CA VAL A 61 -57.52 -2.12 20.36
C VAL A 61 -57.02 -0.72 20.00
N GLY A 62 -57.96 0.12 19.58
CA GLY A 62 -57.75 1.53 19.38
C GLY A 62 -57.38 2.23 20.67
N GLY A 63 -56.33 3.04 20.62
CA GLY A 63 -55.92 3.93 21.71
C GLY A 63 -54.73 4.77 21.27
N ARG A 64 -54.98 5.98 20.77
CA ARG A 64 -53.91 6.97 20.54
C ARG A 64 -53.42 7.47 21.89
N THR A 65 -52.12 7.35 22.14
CA THR A 65 -51.42 8.14 23.17
C THR A 65 -50.62 9.24 22.46
N GLN A 66 -50.67 10.47 22.99
CA GLN A 66 -50.01 11.65 22.42
C GLN A 66 -48.51 11.76 22.72
N SER A 67 -47.88 10.75 23.29
CA SER A 67 -46.43 10.77 23.57
C SER A 67 -45.80 9.43 23.18
N GLY A 68 -45.42 9.32 21.91
CA GLY A 68 -44.88 8.10 21.31
C GLY A 68 -43.53 7.67 21.86
N ARG A 69 -43.50 6.97 23.00
CA ARG A 69 -42.37 6.12 23.42
C ARG A 69 -42.89 4.78 23.95
N PRO A 70 -42.40 3.63 23.44
CA PRO A 70 -42.80 2.33 23.96
C PRO A 70 -42.20 2.09 25.35
N CYS A 71 -43.03 1.70 26.31
CA CYS A 71 -42.61 1.21 27.62
C CYS A 71 -41.84 -0.11 27.46
N ARG A 72 -40.56 -0.12 27.80
CA ARG A 72 -39.76 -1.36 27.94
C ARG A 72 -40.15 -2.01 29.26
N HIS A 73 -40.98 -3.05 29.20
CA HIS A 73 -41.18 -3.98 30.32
C HIS A 73 -39.91 -4.82 30.50
N LEU A 74 -39.15 -4.55 31.56
CA LEU A 74 -38.17 -5.48 32.12
C LEU A 74 -38.85 -6.23 33.26
N GLY A 75 -39.42 -7.39 32.94
CA GLY A 75 -39.90 -8.36 33.91
C GLY A 75 -39.09 -9.66 33.78
N GLY A 76 -38.44 -10.09 34.85
CA GLY A 76 -37.68 -11.34 34.87
C GLY A 76 -36.98 -11.59 36.20
N ASN A 77 -37.76 -12.06 37.18
CA ASN A 77 -37.29 -12.55 38.47
C ASN A 77 -36.48 -13.85 38.35
N GLY A 78 -35.38 -13.93 39.10
CA GLY A 78 -35.01 -15.08 39.92
C GLY A 78 -34.37 -16.30 39.25
N VAL A 79 -33.04 -16.39 39.30
CA VAL A 79 -32.34 -17.62 39.75
C VAL A 79 -30.97 -17.25 40.32
N GLU A 80 -30.76 -17.57 41.60
CA GLU A 80 -29.47 -17.53 42.29
C GLU A 80 -28.51 -18.58 41.71
N GLY A 81 -27.27 -18.21 41.39
CA GLY A 81 -26.26 -19.21 41.04
C GLY A 81 -24.95 -18.69 40.46
N LYS A 82 -23.92 -18.66 41.30
CA LYS A 82 -22.48 -18.69 40.99
C LYS A 82 -21.93 -17.60 40.06
N VAL A 83 -21.38 -16.59 40.74
CA VAL A 83 -20.44 -15.59 40.24
C VAL A 83 -19.27 -16.26 39.50
N LYS A 84 -19.25 -16.14 38.17
CA LYS A 84 -18.02 -16.16 37.37
C LYS A 84 -17.84 -14.76 36.82
N GLY A 85 -16.74 -14.12 37.22
CA GLY A 85 -16.40 -12.75 36.88
C GLY A 85 -16.44 -12.51 35.38
N VAL A 86 -17.52 -11.89 34.94
CA VAL A 86 -17.56 -11.12 33.72
C VAL A 86 -17.26 -9.70 34.17
N TRP A 87 -16.09 -9.20 33.82
CA TRP A 87 -15.75 -7.79 33.91
C TRP A 87 -16.65 -7.05 32.91
N ALA A 88 -17.90 -6.83 33.30
CA ALA A 88 -18.73 -5.81 32.70
C ALA A 88 -18.14 -4.48 33.19
N LEU A 89 -17.20 -3.95 32.41
CA LEU A 89 -16.86 -2.54 32.45
C LEU A 89 -18.12 -1.79 32.02
N CYS A 90 -19.02 -1.56 32.97
CA CYS A 90 -19.96 -0.47 32.91
C CYS A 90 -19.08 0.78 32.76
N TRP A 91 -19.04 1.32 31.54
CA TRP A 91 -18.63 2.69 31.38
C TRP A 91 -19.67 3.50 32.15
N ASP A 92 -19.30 3.94 33.35
CA ASP A 92 -20.03 4.92 34.11
C ASP A 92 -20.17 6.14 33.20
N HIS A 93 -21.36 6.25 32.60
CA HIS A 93 -21.77 7.43 31.85
C HIS A 93 -21.96 8.52 32.90
N ASP A 94 -20.89 9.28 33.18
CA ASP A 94 -21.00 10.53 33.94
C ASP A 94 -21.99 11.45 33.19
N PRO A 95 -23.18 11.73 33.73
CA PRO A 95 -24.14 12.62 33.06
C PRO A 95 -23.64 14.08 33.05
N ASP A 96 -22.67 14.40 33.91
CA ASP A 96 -22.04 15.71 34.00
C ASP A 96 -20.73 15.80 33.21
N ASN A 97 -20.22 14.69 32.66
CA ASN A 97 -19.13 14.72 31.68
C ASN A 97 -19.69 14.95 30.28
N THR A 98 -20.48 16.03 30.14
CA THR A 98 -20.66 16.69 28.86
C THR A 98 -19.37 17.45 28.56
N ALA A 99 -18.30 16.71 28.26
CA ALA A 99 -17.19 17.27 27.53
C ALA A 99 -17.81 18.06 26.36
N PRO A 100 -17.58 19.38 26.27
CA PRO A 100 -18.27 20.22 25.30
C PRO A 100 -18.11 19.56 23.95
N ALA A 101 -19.22 19.29 23.27
CA ALA A 101 -19.21 18.71 21.92
C ALA A 101 -18.10 19.45 21.15
N PRO A 102 -17.06 18.75 20.64
CA PRO A 102 -15.85 19.39 20.18
C PRO A 102 -16.26 20.49 19.22
N THR A 103 -16.11 21.74 19.66
CA THR A 103 -16.52 22.92 18.91
C THR A 103 -15.78 22.83 17.59
N GLN A 104 -16.53 22.83 16.48
CA GLN A 104 -16.07 22.51 15.12
C GLN A 104 -14.99 23.47 14.54
N GLU A 105 -14.30 24.23 15.40
CA GLU A 105 -13.47 25.38 15.05
C GLU A 105 -12.00 25.20 15.45
N GLN A 106 -11.55 23.98 15.72
CA GLN A 106 -10.10 23.72 15.62
C GLN A 106 -9.74 23.67 14.13
N ALA A 107 -9.63 24.87 13.55
CA ALA A 107 -9.13 25.05 12.20
C ALA A 107 -7.72 24.44 12.15
N PHE A 108 -7.58 23.34 11.41
CA PHE A 108 -6.26 22.83 11.07
C PHE A 108 -5.48 23.94 10.35
N GLU A 109 -4.17 23.99 10.57
CA GLU A 109 -3.27 24.95 9.92
C GLU A 109 -3.57 25.00 8.41
N GLY A 110 -4.05 26.15 7.92
CA GLY A 110 -4.50 26.32 6.53
C GLY A 110 -6.02 26.49 6.33
N GLY A 111 -6.81 26.45 7.41
CA GLY A 111 -8.26 26.70 7.35
C GLY A 111 -9.03 25.59 6.64
N LEU A 112 -8.58 24.34 6.82
CA LEU A 112 -9.29 23.13 6.44
C LEU A 112 -10.22 22.72 7.58
N THR A 113 -11.42 22.28 7.24
CA THR A 113 -12.31 21.63 8.22
C THR A 113 -11.77 20.25 8.58
N GLY A 114 -12.15 19.71 9.74
CA GLY A 114 -11.67 18.38 10.19
C GLY A 114 -11.92 17.26 9.17
N LYS A 115 -13.06 17.25 8.48
CA LYS A 115 -13.36 16.27 7.42
C LYS A 115 -12.51 16.47 6.16
N GLU A 116 -12.22 17.72 5.81
CA GLU A 116 -11.33 18.00 4.67
C GLU A 116 -9.89 17.61 4.96
N ALA A 117 -9.42 17.82 6.20
CA ALA A 117 -8.10 17.35 6.63
C ALA A 117 -7.99 15.81 6.56
N LEU A 118 -9.01 15.08 7.03
CA LEU A 118 -9.08 13.62 6.89
C LEU A 118 -9.10 13.18 5.42
N PHE A 119 -9.82 13.91 4.56
CA PHE A 119 -9.80 13.63 3.12
C PHE A 119 -8.40 13.78 2.53
N VAL A 120 -7.68 14.87 2.85
CA VAL A 120 -6.30 15.10 2.42
C VAL A 120 -5.37 14.00 2.92
N PHE A 121 -5.58 13.49 4.14
CA PHE A 121 -4.78 12.41 4.71
C PHE A 121 -5.01 11.06 4.00
N TYR A 122 -6.27 10.67 3.80
CA TYR A 122 -6.60 9.37 3.21
C TYR A 122 -6.35 9.29 1.70
N TYR A 123 -6.43 10.43 1.00
CA TYR A 123 -6.33 10.45 -0.46
C TYR A 123 -5.02 9.86 -1.01
N PRO A 124 -3.82 10.35 -0.65
CA PRO A 124 -2.55 9.77 -1.10
C PRO A 124 -2.18 8.47 -0.36
N GLY A 125 -2.82 8.18 0.78
CA GLY A 125 -2.57 6.98 1.59
C GLY A 125 -3.52 5.83 1.27
N SER A 126 -4.34 5.42 2.24
CA SER A 126 -5.19 4.21 2.16
C SER A 126 -6.19 4.18 0.99
N ALA A 127 -6.52 5.33 0.39
CA ALA A 127 -7.41 5.38 -0.76
C ALA A 127 -6.70 5.22 -2.11
N ASN A 128 -5.36 5.14 -2.15
CA ASN A 128 -4.57 4.98 -3.37
C ASN A 128 -4.98 5.98 -4.47
N CYS A 129 -5.06 7.26 -4.12
CA CYS A 129 -5.45 8.37 -5.00
C CYS A 129 -6.90 8.27 -5.55
N ASN A 130 -7.77 7.48 -4.91
CA ASN A 130 -9.20 7.43 -5.23
C ASN A 130 -10.02 8.41 -4.37
N ALA A 131 -10.55 9.46 -5.00
CA ALA A 131 -11.30 10.50 -4.30
C ALA A 131 -12.62 9.99 -3.68
N THR A 132 -13.24 8.95 -4.25
CA THR A 132 -14.50 8.41 -3.73
C THR A 132 -14.25 7.64 -2.43
N GLU A 133 -13.22 6.79 -2.41
CA GLU A 133 -12.84 6.04 -1.21
C GLU A 133 -12.27 6.97 -0.13
N ALA A 134 -11.48 7.98 -0.51
CA ALA A 134 -10.98 8.98 0.43
C ALA A 134 -12.13 9.75 1.13
N ALA A 135 -13.17 10.14 0.38
CA ALA A 135 -14.35 10.79 0.95
C ALA A 135 -15.12 9.87 1.91
N LYS A 136 -15.26 8.58 1.55
CA LYS A 136 -15.87 7.58 2.44
C LYS A 136 -15.08 7.43 3.74
N LEU A 137 -13.75 7.29 3.66
CA LEU A 137 -12.86 7.14 4.81
C LEU A 137 -12.83 8.41 5.70
N ALA A 138 -12.95 9.59 5.10
CA ALA A 138 -13.04 10.87 5.80
C ALA A 138 -14.40 11.12 6.51
N GLY A 139 -15.33 10.16 6.47
CA GLY A 139 -16.62 10.26 7.15
C GLY A 139 -17.67 11.10 6.42
N TYR A 140 -17.55 11.24 5.09
CA TYR A 140 -18.67 11.68 4.26
C TYR A 140 -19.65 10.51 4.07
N THR A 141 -20.95 10.80 4.12
CA THR A 141 -22.02 9.82 4.03
C THR A 141 -22.82 10.00 2.74
N GLY A 142 -23.28 8.90 2.13
CA GLY A 142 -24.17 8.95 0.97
C GLY A 142 -24.11 7.71 0.11
N SER A 143 -24.85 7.73 -1.00
CA SER A 143 -24.70 6.71 -2.05
C SER A 143 -23.31 6.80 -2.69
N ARG A 144 -22.88 5.76 -3.41
CA ARG A 144 -21.61 5.78 -4.16
C ARG A 144 -21.52 6.97 -5.13
N ALA A 145 -22.63 7.29 -5.81
CA ALA A 145 -22.71 8.43 -6.73
C ALA A 145 -22.54 9.77 -5.98
N THR A 146 -23.13 9.88 -4.78
CA THR A 146 -22.98 11.06 -3.91
C THR A 146 -21.54 11.22 -3.43
N LEU A 147 -20.88 10.13 -3.02
CA LEU A 147 -19.48 10.15 -2.60
C LEU A 147 -18.53 10.51 -3.75
N GLN A 148 -18.80 10.00 -4.95
CA GLN A 148 -18.04 10.34 -6.15
C GLN A 148 -18.15 11.84 -6.48
N ALA A 149 -19.37 12.39 -6.49
CA ALA A 149 -19.59 13.81 -6.69
C ALA A 149 -18.92 14.67 -5.60
N THR A 150 -18.98 14.20 -4.35
CA THR A 150 -18.32 14.85 -3.21
C THR A 150 -16.81 14.86 -3.37
N GLY A 151 -16.19 13.72 -3.68
CA GLY A 151 -14.75 13.60 -3.91
C GLY A 151 -14.28 14.50 -5.06
N ALA A 152 -15.01 14.52 -6.18
CA ALA A 152 -14.72 15.42 -7.29
C ALA A 152 -14.79 16.90 -6.88
N LYS A 153 -15.82 17.30 -6.11
CA LYS A 153 -15.97 18.66 -5.58
C LYS A 153 -14.87 19.02 -4.57
N LEU A 154 -14.37 18.08 -3.78
CA LEU A 154 -13.26 18.33 -2.86
C LEU A 154 -11.95 18.57 -3.62
N MET A 155 -11.69 17.81 -4.69
CA MET A 155 -10.49 17.98 -5.52
C MET A 155 -10.43 19.33 -6.26
N THR A 156 -11.57 19.96 -6.53
CA THR A 156 -11.60 21.29 -7.18
C THR A 156 -11.37 22.44 -6.20
N LYS A 157 -11.47 22.21 -4.88
CA LYS A 157 -11.19 23.26 -3.89
C LYS A 157 -9.69 23.57 -3.86
N PRO A 158 -9.27 24.84 -4.06
CA PRO A 158 -7.85 25.18 -4.17
C PRO A 158 -7.07 24.88 -2.88
N LYS A 159 -7.68 25.09 -1.71
CA LYS A 159 -7.06 24.78 -0.40
C LYS A 159 -6.76 23.28 -0.24
N ILE A 160 -7.70 22.42 -0.63
CA ILE A 160 -7.54 20.97 -0.56
C ILE A 160 -6.46 20.52 -1.56
N LYS A 161 -6.49 21.06 -2.79
CA LYS A 161 -5.47 20.77 -3.79
C LYS A 161 -4.07 21.14 -3.30
N ALA A 162 -3.89 22.33 -2.73
CA ALA A 162 -2.62 22.75 -2.17
C ALA A 162 -2.15 21.84 -1.02
N ALA A 163 -3.07 21.45 -0.12
CA ALA A 163 -2.76 20.54 0.98
C ALA A 163 -2.41 19.12 0.51
N ILE A 164 -3.08 18.61 -0.53
CA ILE A 164 -2.74 17.33 -1.17
C ILE A 164 -1.36 17.39 -1.80
N LEU A 165 -1.03 18.48 -2.51
CA LEU A 165 0.31 18.66 -3.10
C LEU A 165 1.39 18.69 -2.01
N LYS A 166 1.20 19.49 -0.96
CA LYS A 166 2.11 19.50 0.20
C LYS A 166 2.27 18.09 0.79
N ARG A 167 1.18 17.32 0.89
CA ARG A 167 1.22 15.95 1.40
C ARG A 167 1.96 15.01 0.45
N PHE A 168 1.82 15.17 -0.86
CA PHE A 168 2.64 14.45 -1.83
C PHE A 168 4.11 14.81 -1.70
N ASP A 169 4.44 16.08 -1.51
CA ASP A 169 5.83 16.52 -1.31
C ASP A 169 6.42 15.93 -0.01
N GLU A 170 5.62 15.82 1.07
CA GLU A 170 6.01 15.16 2.32
C GLU A 170 6.21 13.64 2.16
N LEU A 171 5.37 12.98 1.35
CA LEU A 171 5.44 11.53 1.11
C LEU A 171 6.47 11.17 0.02
N SER A 172 6.78 12.10 -0.87
CA SER A 172 7.74 11.93 -1.94
C SER A 172 9.14 11.92 -1.34
N ALA A 173 9.92 10.88 -1.64
CA ALA A 173 11.33 10.90 -1.31
C ALA A 173 11.99 12.11 -2.01
N PRO A 174 12.87 12.87 -1.33
CA PRO A 174 13.60 13.95 -1.96
C PRO A 174 14.40 13.41 -3.15
N GLY A 175 14.54 14.22 -4.20
CA GLY A 175 15.21 13.79 -5.44
C GLY A 175 16.62 13.25 -5.19
N GLU A 176 17.33 13.78 -4.21
CA GLU A 176 18.66 13.30 -3.79
C GLU A 176 18.62 11.87 -3.25
N GLU A 177 17.63 11.52 -2.43
CA GLU A 177 17.45 10.16 -1.92
C GLU A 177 17.13 9.19 -3.06
N ILE A 178 16.28 9.59 -4.01
CA ILE A 178 15.96 8.78 -5.19
C ILE A 178 17.22 8.50 -6.00
N ILE A 179 18.04 9.53 -6.26
CA ILE A 179 19.32 9.40 -6.97
C ILE A 179 20.28 8.49 -6.19
N ALA A 180 20.34 8.61 -4.86
CA ALA A 180 21.17 7.75 -4.03
C ALA A 180 20.74 6.28 -4.12
N ARG A 181 19.44 5.99 -4.03
CA ARG A 181 18.88 4.62 -4.19
C ARG A 181 19.13 4.06 -5.60
N MET A 182 18.88 4.84 -6.65
CA MET A 182 19.19 4.43 -8.03
C MET A 182 20.68 4.18 -8.22
N THR A 183 21.55 4.97 -7.56
CA THR A 183 23.00 4.78 -7.61
C THR A 183 23.41 3.49 -6.90
N ALA A 184 22.80 3.16 -5.77
CA ALA A 184 23.00 1.90 -5.07
C ALA A 184 22.60 0.71 -5.96
N ASP A 185 21.41 0.75 -6.57
CA ASP A 185 20.94 -0.30 -7.50
C ASP A 185 21.83 -0.43 -8.74
N ALA A 186 22.30 0.68 -9.29
CA ALA A 186 23.21 0.70 -10.45
C ALA A 186 24.59 0.09 -10.15
N ARG A 187 25.05 0.20 -8.90
CA ARG A 187 26.33 -0.32 -8.40
C ARG A 187 26.21 -1.71 -7.76
N GLY A 188 25.00 -2.13 -7.41
CA GLY A 188 24.73 -3.39 -6.75
C GLY A 188 25.33 -4.58 -7.50
N SER A 189 26.05 -5.42 -6.77
CA SER A 189 26.62 -6.67 -7.28
C SER A 189 25.85 -7.85 -6.69
N MET A 190 25.58 -8.86 -7.50
CA MET A 190 24.95 -10.10 -7.03
C MET A 190 25.92 -11.05 -6.33
N LEU A 191 27.23 -10.79 -6.42
CA LEU A 191 28.27 -11.69 -5.94
C LEU A 191 28.12 -12.07 -4.45
N PRO A 192 27.79 -11.15 -3.52
CA PRO A 192 27.60 -11.50 -2.11
C PRO A 192 26.42 -12.45 -1.85
N LEU A 193 25.43 -12.47 -2.75
CA LEU A 193 24.19 -13.25 -2.62
C LEU A 193 24.36 -14.69 -3.15
N VAL A 194 25.43 -14.99 -3.88
CA VAL A 194 25.65 -16.29 -4.52
C VAL A 194 26.91 -16.93 -3.95
N LYS A 195 26.72 -18.10 -3.32
CA LYS A 195 27.83 -18.97 -2.88
C LYS A 195 27.90 -20.19 -3.79
N PHE A 196 29.10 -20.68 -4.06
CA PHE A 196 29.28 -21.92 -4.82
C PHE A 196 29.45 -23.09 -3.85
N ASP A 197 28.73 -24.19 -4.09
CA ASP A 197 28.92 -25.42 -3.32
C ASP A 197 30.26 -26.12 -3.70
N GLU A 198 30.63 -27.17 -2.97
CA GLU A 198 31.84 -27.98 -3.27
C GLU A 198 31.85 -28.55 -4.70
N LYS A 199 30.69 -28.63 -5.34
CA LYS A 199 30.51 -29.12 -6.72
C LYS A 199 30.47 -27.98 -7.74
N GLY A 200 30.75 -26.75 -7.32
CA GLY A 200 30.75 -25.55 -8.17
C GLY A 200 29.35 -25.08 -8.61
N ARG A 201 28.28 -25.53 -7.96
CA ARG A 201 26.91 -25.11 -8.28
C ARG A 201 26.56 -23.85 -7.48
N PRO A 202 26.06 -22.79 -8.13
CA PRO A 202 25.66 -21.57 -7.43
C PRO A 202 24.42 -21.84 -6.57
N GLN A 203 24.49 -21.44 -5.31
CA GLN A 203 23.40 -21.44 -4.35
C GLN A 203 23.18 -20.01 -3.86
N VAL A 204 21.91 -19.61 -3.80
CA VAL A 204 21.53 -18.30 -3.27
C VAL A 204 21.60 -18.37 -1.75
N HIS A 205 22.38 -17.48 -1.14
CA HIS A 205 22.51 -17.37 0.30
C HIS A 205 21.98 -16.01 0.74
N LEU A 206 20.81 -16.00 1.38
CA LEU A 206 20.21 -14.81 1.98
C LEU A 206 20.26 -14.94 3.49
N THR A 207 21.05 -14.07 4.14
CA THR A 207 21.02 -13.88 5.59
C THR A 207 20.26 -12.59 5.93
N ALA A 208 19.92 -12.38 7.20
CA ALA A 208 19.25 -11.16 7.63
C ALA A 208 20.10 -9.91 7.35
N GLU A 209 21.42 -10.01 7.52
CA GLU A 209 22.36 -8.92 7.26
C GLU A 209 22.42 -8.57 5.77
N LEU A 210 22.50 -9.58 4.90
CA LEU A 210 22.49 -9.38 3.44
C LEU A 210 21.16 -8.82 2.95
N LEU A 211 20.03 -9.16 3.59
CA LEU A 211 18.73 -8.58 3.26
C LEU A 211 18.63 -7.11 3.67
N LEU A 212 19.25 -6.71 4.77
CA LEU A 212 19.31 -5.31 5.18
C LEU A 212 20.19 -4.48 4.23
N GLU A 213 21.32 -5.03 3.78
CA GLU A 213 22.26 -4.34 2.90
C GLU A 213 21.79 -4.32 1.43
N PHE A 214 21.33 -5.46 0.90
CA PHE A 214 20.98 -5.63 -0.53
C PHE A 214 19.47 -5.71 -0.78
N GLY A 215 18.64 -5.41 0.21
CA GLY A 215 17.18 -5.52 0.09
C GLY A 215 16.61 -4.71 -1.08
N THR A 216 17.18 -3.54 -1.38
CA THR A 216 16.71 -2.70 -2.51
C THR A 216 16.96 -3.36 -3.86
N LEU A 217 18.03 -4.17 -3.98
CA LEU A 217 18.39 -4.86 -5.22
C LEU A 217 17.41 -6.00 -5.54
N ILE A 218 16.66 -6.53 -4.57
CA ILE A 218 15.83 -7.73 -4.74
C ILE A 218 14.40 -7.38 -5.19
N LYS A 219 14.10 -7.68 -6.45
CA LYS A 219 12.78 -7.46 -7.06
C LYS A 219 11.76 -8.54 -6.70
N THR A 220 12.15 -9.81 -6.65
CA THR A 220 11.22 -10.90 -6.31
C THR A 220 11.98 -12.10 -5.78
N ILE A 221 11.44 -12.72 -4.72
CA ILE A 221 11.94 -13.98 -4.17
C ILE A 221 10.82 -15.00 -4.31
N ASP A 222 11.09 -16.11 -4.97
CA ASP A 222 10.22 -17.26 -5.05
C ASP A 222 10.82 -18.40 -4.21
N CYS A 223 10.08 -18.85 -3.20
CA CYS A 223 10.50 -19.89 -2.27
C CYS A 223 9.59 -21.11 -2.40
N ASP A 224 10.19 -22.29 -2.28
CA ASP A 224 9.44 -23.53 -2.13
C ASP A 224 8.69 -23.55 -0.79
N PRO A 225 7.36 -23.70 -0.78
CA PRO A 225 6.58 -23.70 0.46
C PRO A 225 6.89 -24.89 1.38
N GLU A 226 7.38 -26.01 0.84
CA GLU A 226 7.63 -27.22 1.65
C GLU A 226 9.01 -27.20 2.30
N THR A 227 10.02 -26.76 1.54
CA THR A 227 11.42 -26.82 1.96
C THR A 227 11.97 -25.48 2.43
N GLY A 228 11.33 -24.37 2.05
CA GLY A 228 11.82 -23.01 2.30
C GLY A 228 12.98 -22.58 1.39
N TYR A 229 13.45 -23.44 0.46
CA TYR A 229 14.54 -23.08 -0.44
C TYR A 229 14.10 -22.06 -1.50
N ILE A 230 14.99 -21.12 -1.80
CA ILE A 230 14.77 -20.11 -2.85
C ILE A 230 14.91 -20.80 -4.21
N ARG A 231 13.80 -20.84 -4.97
CA ARG A 231 13.76 -21.42 -6.34
C ARG A 231 14.15 -20.39 -7.39
N LYS A 232 13.75 -19.13 -7.20
CA LYS A 232 14.03 -18.04 -8.15
C LYS A 232 14.26 -16.73 -7.40
N LEU A 233 15.41 -16.11 -7.66
CA LEU A 233 15.73 -14.76 -7.21
C LEU A 233 15.76 -13.83 -8.42
N THR A 234 14.91 -12.80 -8.43
CA THR A 234 14.91 -11.76 -9.46
C THR A 234 15.45 -10.47 -8.85
N LEU A 235 16.49 -9.91 -9.46
CA LEU A 235 17.12 -8.65 -9.04
C LEU A 235 16.61 -7.47 -9.88
N ASN A 236 16.80 -6.25 -9.39
CA ASN A 236 16.62 -5.02 -10.15
C ASN A 236 17.66 -4.96 -11.29
N ASP A 237 17.25 -4.37 -12.41
CA ASP A 237 18.11 -4.20 -13.57
C ASP A 237 19.04 -2.98 -13.35
N GLY A 238 20.28 -3.26 -12.93
CA GLY A 238 21.29 -2.22 -12.75
C GLY A 238 21.62 -1.43 -14.03
N GLN A 239 21.42 -2.01 -15.22
CA GLN A 239 21.65 -1.29 -16.49
C GLN A 239 20.52 -0.31 -16.78
N ALA A 240 19.27 -0.69 -16.49
CA ALA A 240 18.15 0.25 -16.54
C ALA A 240 18.41 1.44 -15.59
N ALA A 241 18.80 1.17 -14.34
CA ALA A 241 19.12 2.21 -13.36
C ALA A 241 20.25 3.16 -13.85
N ARG A 242 21.31 2.63 -14.47
CA ARG A 242 22.40 3.45 -15.06
C ARG A 242 21.92 4.33 -16.20
N ARG A 243 21.08 3.79 -17.10
CA ARG A 243 20.51 4.57 -18.21
C ARG A 243 19.66 5.72 -17.68
N ASP A 244 18.83 5.46 -16.68
CA ASP A 244 17.98 6.49 -16.09
C ASP A 244 18.80 7.55 -15.34
N LEU A 245 19.84 7.14 -14.59
CA LEU A 245 20.79 8.08 -13.99
C LEU A 245 21.52 8.94 -15.04
N ALA A 246 21.92 8.34 -16.16
CA ALA A 246 22.58 9.08 -17.24
C ALA A 246 21.64 10.10 -17.89
N LYS A 247 20.34 9.79 -18.03
CA LYS A 247 19.31 10.74 -18.48
C LYS A 247 19.10 11.87 -17.49
N ILE A 248 18.93 11.57 -16.19
CA ILE A 248 18.76 12.58 -15.12
C ILE A 248 19.93 13.57 -15.12
N ARG A 249 21.16 13.06 -15.30
CA ARG A 249 22.38 13.87 -15.37
C ARG A 249 22.64 14.50 -16.74
N LYS A 250 21.77 14.30 -17.73
CA LYS A 250 21.93 14.76 -19.11
C LYS A 250 23.25 14.33 -19.76
N LEU A 251 23.79 13.17 -19.34
CA LEU A 251 24.99 12.56 -19.92
C LEU A 251 24.68 11.86 -21.24
N MET A 252 23.44 11.40 -21.40
CA MET A 252 22.92 10.94 -22.68
C MET A 252 22.24 12.12 -23.35
N SER A 253 22.81 12.60 -24.46
CA SER A 253 22.07 13.42 -25.40
C SER A 253 21.13 12.48 -26.16
N ASP A 254 19.83 12.71 -26.09
CA ASP A 254 18.92 12.05 -27.01
C ASP A 254 19.38 12.34 -28.44
N ALA A 255 19.34 11.30 -29.29
CA ALA A 255 19.60 11.50 -30.70
C ALA A 255 18.68 12.64 -31.16
N PRO A 256 19.20 13.67 -31.85
CA PRO A 256 18.38 14.79 -32.27
C PRO A 256 17.21 14.22 -33.08
N GLU A 257 15.98 14.45 -32.61
CA GLU A 257 14.79 14.12 -33.39
C GLU A 257 14.84 14.96 -34.65
N VAL A 258 15.31 14.36 -35.73
CA VAL A 258 15.21 14.96 -37.05
C VAL A 258 13.73 14.91 -37.40
N ASN A 259 13.02 16.02 -37.22
CA ASN A 259 11.66 16.17 -37.69
C ASN A 259 11.64 16.04 -39.21
N ILE A 260 11.44 14.82 -39.70
CA ILE A 260 11.42 14.47 -41.13
C ILE A 260 10.32 15.25 -41.85
N LEU A 261 9.25 15.61 -41.14
CA LEU A 261 8.11 16.35 -41.68
C LEU A 261 8.45 17.78 -42.13
N ASN A 262 9.52 18.38 -41.61
CA ASN A 262 9.98 19.71 -42.05
C ASN A 262 11.06 19.66 -43.13
N LEU A 263 11.28 18.50 -43.76
CA LEU A 263 12.25 18.35 -44.85
C LEU A 263 11.64 18.57 -46.23
N GLN A 264 10.31 18.47 -46.37
CA GLN A 264 9.62 18.57 -47.66
C GLN A 264 9.48 20.01 -48.15
N ASP A 265 9.52 20.99 -47.23
CA ASP A 265 9.38 22.42 -47.57
C ASP A 265 10.72 23.13 -47.76
N LEU A 266 11.85 22.45 -47.56
CA LEU A 266 13.19 23.03 -47.72
C LEU A 266 13.62 22.95 -49.18
N SER A 267 14.27 23.99 -49.67
CA SER A 267 14.98 23.91 -50.95
C SER A 267 16.17 22.94 -50.85
N ASP A 268 16.60 22.40 -51.98
CA ASP A 268 17.74 21.46 -52.04
C ASP A 268 19.01 22.05 -51.37
N ASP A 269 19.22 23.37 -51.50
CA ASP A 269 20.35 24.08 -50.88
C ASP A 269 20.25 24.13 -49.35
N GLU A 270 19.04 24.33 -48.81
CA GLU A 270 18.80 24.34 -47.37
C GLU A 270 18.89 22.93 -46.77
N LEU A 271 18.41 21.94 -47.51
CA LEU A 271 18.55 20.53 -47.15
C LEU A 271 20.04 20.13 -47.09
N ALA A 272 20.84 20.50 -48.09
CA ALA A 272 22.27 20.24 -48.13
C ALA A 272 23.00 20.91 -46.94
N LYS A 273 22.65 22.16 -46.60
CA LYS A 273 23.20 22.87 -45.43
C LYS A 273 22.83 22.19 -44.10
N ARG A 274 21.57 21.75 -43.95
CA ARG A 274 21.14 21.01 -42.75
C ARG A 274 21.85 19.66 -42.63
N LEU A 275 21.98 18.91 -43.73
CA LEU A 275 22.70 17.64 -43.76
C LEU A 275 24.18 17.82 -43.44
N ALA A 276 24.84 18.85 -43.98
CA ALA A 276 26.24 19.16 -43.65
C ALA A 276 26.42 19.50 -42.15
N THR A 277 25.47 20.24 -41.57
CA THR A 277 25.47 20.58 -40.14
C THR A 277 25.27 19.34 -39.26
N LEU A 278 24.36 18.44 -39.64
CA LEU A 278 24.15 17.18 -38.93
C LEU A 278 25.35 16.24 -39.08
N ALA A 279 25.93 16.13 -40.27
CA ALA A 279 27.14 15.35 -40.51
C ALA A 279 28.32 15.87 -39.67
N ALA A 280 28.46 17.19 -39.52
CA ALA A 280 29.49 17.78 -38.66
C ALA A 280 29.28 17.44 -37.17
N ARG A 281 28.02 17.37 -36.70
CA ARG A 281 27.70 16.97 -35.31
C ARG A 281 27.92 15.48 -35.05
N LEU A 282 27.68 14.64 -36.05
CA LEU A 282 27.82 13.18 -35.93
C LEU A 282 29.26 12.70 -36.10
N ARG A 283 30.17 13.53 -36.65
CA ARG A 283 31.58 13.19 -36.69
C ARG A 283 32.12 13.14 -35.26
N PRO A 284 32.72 12.01 -34.82
CA PRO A 284 33.36 11.93 -33.52
C PRO A 284 34.42 13.01 -33.43
N ASN A 285 34.46 13.74 -32.30
CA ASN A 285 35.43 14.80 -32.10
C ASN A 285 36.84 14.16 -32.14
N PRO A 286 37.71 14.50 -33.11
CA PRO A 286 39.00 13.83 -33.28
C PRO A 286 39.92 13.98 -32.06
N GLN A 287 39.63 14.94 -31.17
CA GLN A 287 40.35 15.09 -29.90
C GLN A 287 40.17 13.92 -28.93
N HIS A 288 39.15 13.08 -29.10
CA HIS A 288 38.92 11.94 -28.21
C HIS A 288 39.78 10.70 -28.56
N GLU A 289 40.41 10.66 -29.74
CA GLU A 289 41.24 9.52 -30.17
C GLU A 289 42.71 9.59 -29.70
N LEU A 290 43.21 10.76 -29.32
CA LEU A 290 44.64 10.94 -28.98
C LEU A 290 45.00 10.64 -27.50
N ASN A 291 44.02 10.40 -26.62
CA ASN A 291 44.25 10.17 -25.19
C ASN A 291 44.14 8.68 -24.77
N GLY A 292 44.07 7.76 -25.72
CA GLY A 292 43.85 6.33 -25.48
C GLY A 292 45.01 5.40 -25.83
N ALA A 293 46.20 5.93 -26.15
CA ALA A 293 47.40 5.16 -26.47
C ALA A 293 48.42 5.19 -25.31
#